data_AF-A0A7K3WHI1-F1
#
_entry.id   AF-A0A7K3WHI1-F1
#
_cell.length_a   1.000
_cell.length_b   1.000
_cell.length_c   1.000
_cell.angle_alpha   90.00
_cell.angle_beta   90.00
_cell.angle_gamma   90.00
#
_symmetry.space_group_name_H-M   'P 1'
#
loop_
_entity.id
_entity.type
_entity.pdbx_description
1 polymer ?
#
loop_
_entity_poly.entity_id
_entity_poly.type
_entity_poly.pdbx_seq_one_letter_code
_entity_poly.pdbx_strand_id
1 'polypeptide(L)'
;MDDTTAPRPQGATHMSTNADPLDTILRRAAPVDQASLDTPEVHDAIGAMLAQAHSRGDVDGQDGADVLPLTGERTGSRTAARRRTTVFRAAVATSLVLAAGTGVAAATGFLELHTGVFGEPGMTENDTSELLRAASPEVPDLLRSYVAELPLAPGFDAEPLIDRFMAGDHGLVQADGLRGQTFFWSVCSWELSWLDAHAAGDAEAQDRATVQLARFPDEPVLGDIDGAGVTESLRQIAAAAQAGDPRPIQRDTDVNCDLDIAR
;
A
#
# COMPACT_ATOMS: atom_id res chain seq x y z
N MET A 1 52.63 -56.38 -50.50
CA MET A 1 52.17 -55.07 -51.01
C MET A 1 51.39 -54.46 -49.88
N ASP A 2 52.11 -53.66 -49.12
CA ASP A 2 51.60 -52.87 -48.00
C ASP A 2 50.54 -51.90 -48.52
N ASP A 3 49.42 -51.78 -47.80
CA ASP A 3 48.69 -50.54 -47.79
C ASP A 3 48.24 -50.23 -46.36
N THR A 4 48.83 -49.15 -45.85
CA THR A 4 48.80 -48.70 -44.46
C THR A 4 47.72 -47.64 -44.34
N THR A 5 46.55 -48.00 -43.81
CA THR A 5 45.46 -47.05 -43.58
C THR A 5 45.67 -46.31 -42.26
N ALA A 6 46.04 -45.04 -42.35
CA ALA A 6 46.22 -44.13 -41.22
C ALA A 6 44.90 -43.74 -40.51
N PRO A 7 44.92 -43.44 -39.19
CA PRO A 7 43.74 -42.99 -38.45
C PRO A 7 43.44 -41.48 -38.64
N ARG A 8 42.14 -41.15 -38.70
CA ARG A 8 41.61 -39.77 -38.73
C ARG A 8 41.82 -39.05 -37.39
N PRO A 9 42.12 -37.73 -37.39
CA PRO A 9 42.17 -36.92 -36.17
C PRO A 9 40.76 -36.60 -35.66
N GLN A 10 40.56 -36.72 -34.35
CA GLN A 10 39.37 -36.24 -33.65
C GLN A 10 39.44 -34.71 -33.54
N GLY A 11 38.42 -34.02 -34.07
CA GLY A 11 38.27 -32.59 -33.89
C GLY A 11 37.96 -32.26 -32.43
N ALA A 12 38.85 -31.52 -31.78
CA ALA A 12 38.62 -30.94 -30.47
C ALA A 12 37.63 -29.77 -30.60
N THR A 13 36.43 -29.96 -30.06
CA THR A 13 35.45 -28.89 -29.88
C THR A 13 35.96 -27.93 -28.81
N HIS A 14 36.45 -26.76 -29.22
CA HIS A 14 36.74 -25.66 -28.32
C HIS A 14 35.42 -25.14 -27.71
N MET A 15 35.12 -25.55 -26.48
CA MET A 15 34.14 -24.88 -25.61
C MET A 15 34.73 -23.52 -25.22
N SER A 16 34.32 -22.47 -25.93
CA SER A 16 34.53 -21.09 -25.52
C SER A 16 33.64 -20.82 -24.31
N THR A 17 34.23 -20.75 -23.12
CA THR A 17 33.57 -20.26 -21.91
C THR A 17 33.38 -18.74 -22.04
N ASN A 18 32.31 -18.32 -22.71
CA ASN A 18 31.80 -16.97 -22.56
C ASN A 18 31.22 -16.86 -21.15
N ALA A 19 32.04 -16.37 -20.21
CA ALA A 19 31.54 -15.90 -18.93
C ALA A 19 30.56 -14.76 -19.20
N ASP A 20 29.31 -14.94 -18.74
CA ASP A 20 28.25 -13.96 -18.88
C ASP A 20 28.67 -12.64 -18.18
N PRO A 21 28.63 -11.48 -18.85
CA PRO A 21 28.91 -10.19 -18.21
C PRO A 21 28.04 -9.94 -16.96
N LEU A 22 26.84 -10.54 -16.86
CA LEU A 22 26.01 -10.49 -15.65
C LEU A 22 26.65 -11.23 -14.46
N ASP A 23 27.26 -12.40 -14.68
CA ASP A 23 27.93 -13.18 -13.62
C ASP A 23 29.18 -12.44 -13.09
N THR A 24 29.79 -11.59 -13.92
CA THR A 24 30.89 -10.71 -13.51
C THR A 24 30.41 -9.52 -12.70
N ILE A 25 29.24 -8.94 -13.03
CA ILE A 25 28.64 -7.82 -12.27
C ILE A 25 28.16 -8.30 -10.90
N LEU A 26 27.50 -9.46 -10.84
CA LEU A 26 27.00 -10.05 -9.58
C LEU A 26 28.12 -10.48 -8.62
N ARG A 27 29.28 -10.92 -9.14
CA ARG A 27 30.46 -11.20 -8.29
C ARG A 27 31.20 -9.94 -7.82
N ARG A 28 30.95 -8.79 -8.45
CA ARG A 28 31.61 -7.50 -8.13
C ARG A 28 30.78 -6.62 -7.21
N ALA A 29 29.48 -6.88 -7.07
CA ALA A 29 28.67 -6.30 -6.01
C ALA A 29 29.17 -6.84 -4.67
N ALA A 30 30.07 -6.10 -4.03
CA ALA A 30 30.47 -6.39 -2.67
C ALA A 30 29.20 -6.36 -1.79
N PRO A 31 29.05 -7.30 -0.83
CA PRO A 31 27.97 -7.21 0.14
C PRO A 31 28.03 -5.81 0.76
N VAL A 32 26.92 -5.08 0.70
CA VAL A 32 26.79 -3.79 1.37
C VAL A 32 26.97 -4.05 2.85
N ASP A 33 28.08 -3.57 3.40
CA ASP A 33 28.36 -3.68 4.82
C ASP A 33 27.29 -2.88 5.58
N GLN A 34 26.59 -3.50 6.52
CA GLN A 34 25.61 -2.83 7.37
C GLN A 34 26.22 -1.62 8.09
N ALA A 35 27.52 -1.65 8.39
CA ALA A 35 28.23 -0.52 8.98
C ALA A 35 28.32 0.70 8.04
N SER A 36 28.14 0.52 6.73
CA SER A 36 28.09 1.62 5.75
C SER A 36 26.70 2.26 5.65
N LEU A 37 25.64 1.51 5.99
CA LEU A 37 24.26 2.01 6.02
C LEU A 37 23.90 2.67 7.34
N ASP A 38 24.58 2.31 8.43
CA ASP A 38 24.42 2.94 9.75
C ASP A 38 25.36 4.15 9.93
N THR A 39 25.58 4.90 8.85
CA THR A 39 26.37 6.13 8.88
C THR A 39 25.44 7.33 9.10
N PRO A 40 25.84 8.31 9.94
CA PRO A 40 25.06 9.53 10.14
C PRO A 40 24.65 10.21 8.83
N GLU A 41 25.46 10.10 7.80
CA GLU A 41 25.22 10.65 6.47
C GLU A 41 24.00 10.04 5.76
N VAL A 42 23.75 8.73 5.93
CA VAL A 42 22.56 8.06 5.36
C VAL A 42 21.31 8.47 6.14
N HIS A 43 21.40 8.54 7.46
CA HIS A 43 20.31 9.01 8.32
C HIS A 43 19.94 10.47 8.03
N ASP A 44 20.95 11.34 7.84
CA ASP A 44 20.76 12.75 7.49
C ASP A 44 20.15 12.90 6.09
N ALA A 45 20.55 12.06 5.12
CA ALA A 45 19.98 12.07 3.77
C ALA A 45 18.50 11.65 3.77
N ILE A 46 18.13 10.61 4.53
CA ILE A 46 16.74 10.17 4.70
C ILE A 46 15.92 11.25 5.42
N GLY A 47 16.46 11.84 6.50
CA GLY A 47 15.83 12.95 7.22
C GLY A 47 15.59 14.17 6.33
N ALA A 48 16.56 14.52 5.48
CA ALA A 48 16.43 15.61 4.51
C ALA A 48 15.38 15.32 3.43
N MET A 49 15.30 14.08 2.94
CA MET A 49 14.25 13.66 1.99
C MET A 49 12.86 13.77 2.60
N LEU A 50 12.67 13.29 3.84
CA LEU A 50 11.38 13.37 4.54
C LEU A 50 10.98 14.83 4.82
N ALA A 51 11.93 15.67 5.26
CA ALA A 51 11.69 17.10 5.45
C ALA A 51 11.33 17.81 4.14
N GLN A 52 11.95 17.43 3.03
CA GLN A 52 11.65 17.99 1.71
C GLN A 52 10.27 17.55 1.20
N ALA A 53 9.86 16.31 1.46
CA ALA A 53 8.51 15.82 1.15
C ALA A 53 7.44 16.61 1.92
N HIS A 54 7.65 16.88 3.21
CA HIS A 54 6.75 17.72 4.01
C HIS A 54 6.70 19.17 3.51
N SER A 55 7.82 19.74 3.08
CA SER A 55 7.87 21.11 2.54
C SER A 55 7.15 21.28 1.20
N ARG A 56 6.94 20.18 0.44
CA ARG A 56 6.20 20.19 -0.82
C ARG A 56 4.68 20.06 -0.63
N GLY A 57 4.22 19.69 0.57
CA GLY A 57 2.80 19.66 0.92
C GLY A 57 2.20 21.04 1.20
N ASP A 58 3.03 22.06 1.42
CA ASP A 58 2.61 23.47 1.56
C ASP A 58 2.58 24.14 0.18
N VAL A 59 1.61 23.75 -0.67
CA VAL A 59 1.26 24.51 -1.87
C VAL A 59 -0.02 25.30 -1.59
N ASP A 60 0.20 26.55 -1.21
CA ASP A 60 -0.62 27.75 -1.42
C ASP A 60 -2.14 27.55 -1.61
N GLY A 61 -2.83 27.33 -0.50
CA GLY A 61 -4.28 27.52 -0.38
C GLY A 61 -4.62 28.97 -0.01
N GLN A 62 -4.39 29.92 -0.92
CA GLN A 62 -4.95 31.28 -0.82
C GLN A 62 -5.70 31.64 -2.09
N ASP A 63 -7.03 31.47 -2.03
CA ASP A 63 -8.10 32.25 -2.67
C ASP A 63 -9.39 31.43 -2.42
N GLY A 64 -10.43 31.82 -1.68
CA GLY A 64 -10.94 33.13 -1.30
C GLY A 64 -12.46 33.04 -1.48
N ALA A 65 -13.23 32.92 -0.39
CA ALA A 65 -14.67 33.25 -0.38
C ALA A 65 -15.24 33.30 1.07
N ASP A 66 -15.46 34.53 1.53
CA ASP A 66 -16.61 35.03 2.30
C ASP A 66 -17.43 34.07 3.18
N VAL A 67 -17.27 34.18 4.51
CA VAL A 67 -18.40 34.20 5.47
C VAL A 67 -18.10 35.15 6.65
N LEU A 68 -19.14 35.91 7.00
CA LEU A 68 -19.31 37.06 7.90
C LEU A 68 -18.93 36.89 9.41
N PRO A 69 -18.86 38.02 10.17
CA PRO A 69 -18.17 38.10 11.46
C PRO A 69 -19.08 37.78 12.66
N LEU A 70 -18.51 37.10 13.66
CA LEU A 70 -19.06 37.10 15.01
C LEU A 70 -18.09 37.78 15.96
N THR A 71 -18.50 38.97 16.39
CA THR A 71 -17.92 39.75 17.47
C THR A 71 -18.07 39.04 18.81
N GLY A 72 -16.96 38.90 19.53
CA GLY A 72 -16.93 38.47 20.92
C GLY A 72 -15.57 38.79 21.55
N GLU A 73 -15.43 40.01 22.07
CA GLU A 73 -14.30 40.41 22.91
C GLU A 73 -14.35 39.68 24.26
N ARG A 74 -13.21 39.14 24.74
CA ARG A 74 -12.43 39.74 25.85
C ARG A 74 -11.26 38.88 26.37
N THR A 75 -10.13 39.57 26.47
CA THR A 75 -9.09 39.54 27.54
C THR A 75 -8.25 38.28 27.79
N GLY A 76 -7.01 38.33 27.28
CA GLY A 76 -5.82 38.56 28.11
C GLY A 76 -5.22 37.37 28.89
N SER A 77 -4.03 36.92 28.47
CA SER A 77 -2.84 36.84 29.34
C SER A 77 -1.60 36.44 28.54
N ARG A 78 -0.53 37.22 28.72
CA ARG A 78 0.84 36.88 28.30
C ARG A 78 1.42 35.96 29.37
N THR A 79 1.98 34.80 28.99
CA THR A 79 3.16 34.24 29.67
C THR A 79 3.85 33.15 28.85
N ALA A 80 5.14 33.40 28.60
CA ALA A 80 6.27 32.48 28.62
C ALA A 80 6.30 31.29 27.64
N ALA A 81 7.15 31.45 26.64
CA ALA A 81 7.87 30.38 25.96
C ALA A 81 8.52 29.42 26.97
N ARG A 82 8.19 28.13 26.87
CA ARG A 82 8.97 27.07 27.51
C ARG A 82 9.26 25.99 26.46
N ARG A 83 10.37 26.22 25.76
CA ARG A 83 11.05 25.25 24.89
C ARG A 83 11.37 24.00 25.72
N ARG A 84 10.56 22.96 25.60
CA ARG A 84 10.89 21.62 26.10
C ARG A 84 11.47 20.85 24.93
N THR A 85 12.80 20.90 24.81
CA THR A 85 13.57 19.97 24.00
C THR A 85 13.55 18.61 24.70
N THR A 86 12.55 17.80 24.37
CA THR A 86 12.54 16.39 24.76
C THR A 86 13.36 15.65 23.70
N VAL A 87 14.62 15.36 24.03
CA VAL A 87 15.47 14.49 23.21
C VAL A 87 14.94 13.06 23.42
N PHE A 88 14.03 12.62 22.55
CA PHE A 88 13.64 11.22 22.48
C PHE A 88 14.74 10.46 21.74
N ARG A 89 15.33 9.48 22.43
CA ARG A 89 16.30 8.56 21.85
C ARG A 89 15.53 7.56 20.98
N ALA A 90 15.73 7.63 19.67
CA ALA A 90 15.26 6.64 18.72
C ALA A 90 15.79 5.26 19.12
N ALA A 91 14.88 4.31 19.35
CA ALA A 91 15.23 2.91 19.51
C ALA A 91 15.16 2.25 18.13
N VAL A 92 16.31 2.13 17.47
CA VAL A 92 16.44 1.42 16.19
C VAL A 92 16.27 -0.07 16.45
N ALA A 93 15.19 -0.66 15.94
CA ALA A 93 14.99 -2.11 15.95
C ALA A 93 15.78 -2.73 14.79
N THR A 94 16.92 -3.34 15.09
CA THR A 94 17.81 -3.99 14.11
C THR A 94 17.26 -5.38 13.76
N SER A 95 16.59 -5.50 12.61
CA SER A 95 16.15 -6.79 12.07
C SER A 95 17.25 -7.40 11.18
N LEU A 96 17.71 -8.59 11.54
CA LEU A 96 18.85 -9.29 10.94
C LEU A 96 18.32 -10.48 10.11
N VAL A 97 18.40 -10.42 8.78
CA VAL A 97 18.06 -11.54 7.89
C VAL A 97 19.34 -12.09 7.27
N LEU A 98 19.78 -13.24 7.77
CA LEU A 98 20.82 -14.08 7.18
C LEU A 98 20.15 -15.19 6.37
N ALA A 99 20.24 -15.13 5.04
CA ALA A 99 19.90 -16.25 4.17
C ALA A 99 21.13 -16.66 3.34
N ALA A 100 21.81 -17.71 3.80
CA ALA A 100 22.84 -18.41 3.05
C ALA A 100 22.21 -19.59 2.30
N GLY A 101 22.41 -19.62 0.97
CA GLY A 101 22.35 -20.86 0.19
C GLY A 101 21.07 -21.09 -0.62
N THR A 102 21.21 -20.96 -1.94
CA THR A 102 20.40 -21.64 -2.97
C THR A 102 18.88 -21.44 -2.93
N GLY A 103 18.43 -20.20 -3.16
CA GLY A 103 17.01 -19.86 -3.39
C GLY A 103 16.78 -18.43 -3.87
N VAL A 104 17.77 -17.85 -4.57
CA VAL A 104 18.01 -16.39 -4.60
C VAL A 104 16.92 -15.60 -5.33
N ALA A 105 16.22 -16.16 -6.31
CA ALA A 105 15.27 -15.38 -7.12
C ALA A 105 13.97 -14.98 -6.38
N ALA A 106 13.48 -15.82 -5.46
CA ALA A 106 12.29 -15.49 -4.67
C ALA A 106 12.63 -14.60 -3.46
N ALA A 107 13.86 -14.70 -2.95
CA ALA A 107 14.30 -13.89 -1.82
C ALA A 107 14.67 -12.45 -2.22
N THR A 108 15.01 -12.20 -3.49
CA THR A 108 15.29 -10.84 -3.98
C THR A 108 14.04 -9.98 -4.04
N GLY A 109 12.90 -10.55 -4.46
CA GLY A 109 11.64 -9.80 -4.55
C GLY A 109 11.11 -9.38 -3.17
N PHE A 110 11.15 -10.26 -2.17
CA PHE A 110 10.68 -9.96 -0.82
C PHE A 110 11.35 -8.72 -0.21
N LEU A 111 12.65 -8.53 -0.50
CA LEU A 111 13.41 -7.35 -0.06
C LEU A 111 13.10 -6.09 -0.87
N GLU A 112 12.46 -6.22 -2.03
CA GLU A 112 12.00 -5.10 -2.85
C GLU A 112 10.72 -4.49 -2.30
N LEU A 113 9.77 -5.31 -1.84
CA LEU A 113 8.52 -4.86 -1.22
C LEU A 113 8.71 -4.34 0.20
N HIS A 114 9.34 -5.15 1.06
CA HIS A 114 9.48 -4.85 2.49
C HIS A 114 10.66 -3.89 2.73
N THR A 115 10.43 -2.82 3.50
CA THR A 115 11.48 -1.86 3.87
C THR A 115 12.10 -2.13 5.23
N GLY A 116 11.40 -2.87 6.11
CA GLY A 116 11.73 -3.04 7.51
C GLY A 116 11.53 -1.77 8.36
N VAL A 117 10.95 -0.71 7.80
CA VAL A 117 10.63 0.54 8.49
C VAL A 117 9.16 0.48 8.92
N PHE A 118 8.87 0.75 10.19
CA PHE A 118 7.52 0.68 10.76
C PHE A 118 7.05 2.07 11.18
N GLY A 119 5.74 2.30 11.16
CA GLY A 119 5.15 3.53 11.67
C GLY A 119 5.49 3.78 13.14
N GLU A 120 5.66 5.06 13.51
CA GLU A 120 5.91 5.45 14.90
C GLU A 120 4.59 5.61 15.67
N PRO A 121 4.45 4.98 16.85
CA PRO A 121 3.26 5.17 17.68
C PRO A 121 3.15 6.62 18.18
N GLY A 122 1.93 7.14 18.24
CA GLY A 122 1.64 8.47 18.80
C GLY A 122 1.62 9.64 17.80
N MET A 123 1.66 9.37 16.50
CA MET A 123 1.28 10.32 15.45
C MET A 123 -0.25 10.33 15.26
N THR A 124 -0.76 11.19 14.37
CA THR A 124 -2.22 11.37 14.13
C THR A 124 -2.91 10.11 13.61
N GLU A 125 -2.15 9.21 12.99
CA GLU A 125 -2.58 7.89 12.52
C GLU A 125 -1.73 6.90 13.31
N ASN A 126 -2.31 6.22 14.30
CA ASN A 126 -1.57 5.35 15.22
C ASN A 126 -1.31 3.96 14.59
N ASP A 127 -0.99 3.95 13.31
CA ASP A 127 -0.68 2.76 12.53
C ASP A 127 0.82 2.43 12.69
N THR A 128 1.10 1.26 13.27
CA THR A 128 2.46 0.75 13.51
C THR A 128 2.90 -0.29 12.47
N SER A 129 2.16 -0.45 11.39
CA SER A 129 2.47 -1.37 10.30
C SER A 129 3.71 -0.93 9.53
N GLU A 130 4.24 -1.87 8.76
CA GLU A 130 5.43 -1.63 7.94
C GLU A 130 5.12 -0.68 6.78
N LEU A 131 6.05 0.22 6.48
CA LEU A 131 6.09 0.95 5.22
C LEU A 131 6.58 0.00 4.12
N LEU A 132 5.77 -0.19 3.08
CA LEU A 132 6.07 -1.00 1.91
C LEU A 132 6.46 -0.10 0.74
N ARG A 133 7.32 -0.60 -0.15
CA ARG A 133 7.61 0.07 -1.43
C ARG A 133 6.47 -0.20 -2.40
N ALA A 134 5.58 0.78 -2.55
CA ALA A 134 4.36 0.63 -3.36
C ALA A 134 4.64 0.41 -4.86
N ALA A 135 5.79 0.84 -5.36
CA ALA A 135 6.24 0.58 -6.72
C ALA A 135 6.89 -0.81 -6.92
N SER A 136 6.94 -1.66 -5.89
CA SER A 136 7.51 -3.00 -5.99
C SER A 136 6.69 -3.87 -6.96
N PRO A 137 7.33 -4.69 -7.81
CA PRO A 137 6.64 -5.61 -8.71
C PRO A 137 5.83 -6.69 -7.98
N GLU A 138 5.98 -6.84 -6.67
CA GLU A 138 5.22 -7.77 -5.83
C GLU A 138 3.89 -7.21 -5.33
N VAL A 139 3.67 -5.89 -5.41
CA VAL A 139 2.43 -5.25 -4.93
C VAL A 139 1.17 -5.82 -5.61
N PRO A 140 1.14 -6.09 -6.92
CA PRO A 140 -0.02 -6.73 -7.55
C PRO A 140 -0.40 -8.07 -6.91
N ASP A 141 0.57 -8.93 -6.60
CA ASP A 141 0.30 -10.23 -5.97
C ASP A 141 -0.19 -10.06 -4.52
N LEU A 142 0.35 -9.08 -3.79
CA LEU A 142 -0.13 -8.73 -2.46
C LEU A 142 -1.59 -8.24 -2.51
N LEU A 143 -1.93 -7.31 -3.41
CA LEU A 143 -3.29 -6.79 -3.58
C LEU A 143 -4.27 -7.90 -3.97
N ARG A 144 -3.89 -8.81 -4.88
CA ARG A 144 -4.70 -10.00 -5.21
C ARG A 144 -4.96 -10.87 -3.98
N SER A 145 -3.95 -11.04 -3.12
CA SER A 145 -4.12 -11.81 -1.89
C SER A 145 -5.13 -11.17 -0.94
N TYR A 146 -5.11 -9.84 -0.80
CA TYR A 146 -6.10 -9.13 0.00
C TYR A 146 -7.50 -9.15 -0.61
N VAL A 147 -7.62 -9.04 -1.94
CA VAL A 147 -8.91 -9.21 -2.63
C VAL A 147 -9.47 -10.63 -2.44
N ALA A 148 -8.62 -11.66 -2.35
CA ALA A 148 -9.09 -13.02 -2.05
C ALA A 148 -9.67 -13.14 -0.62
N GLU A 149 -9.16 -12.35 0.33
CA GLU A 149 -9.71 -12.25 1.70
C GLU A 149 -10.97 -11.35 1.75
N LEU A 150 -10.97 -10.28 0.97
CA LEU A 150 -12.00 -9.24 0.91
C LEU A 150 -12.61 -9.22 -0.50
N PRO A 151 -13.42 -10.23 -0.85
CA PRO A 151 -13.87 -10.43 -2.23
C PRO A 151 -14.73 -9.27 -2.72
N LEU A 152 -14.50 -8.88 -3.97
CA LEU A 152 -15.37 -7.95 -4.70
C LEU A 152 -16.75 -8.58 -4.97
N ALA A 153 -17.74 -7.74 -5.22
CA ALA A 153 -19.06 -8.19 -5.64
C ALA A 153 -19.00 -8.93 -6.99
N PRO A 154 -19.92 -9.88 -7.25
CA PRO A 154 -19.98 -10.57 -8.55
C PRO A 154 -20.08 -9.58 -9.72
N GLY A 155 -19.24 -9.79 -10.74
CA GLY A 155 -19.19 -8.94 -11.92
C GLY A 155 -18.15 -7.82 -11.87
N PHE A 156 -17.44 -7.65 -10.74
CA PHE A 156 -16.29 -6.76 -10.64
C PHE A 156 -14.97 -7.53 -10.77
N ASP A 157 -14.00 -6.92 -11.45
CA ASP A 157 -12.64 -7.43 -11.61
C ASP A 157 -11.64 -6.58 -10.80
N ALA A 158 -10.69 -7.24 -10.16
CA ALA A 158 -9.65 -6.59 -9.38
C ALA A 158 -8.48 -6.10 -10.24
N GLU A 159 -8.22 -6.72 -11.39
CA GLU A 159 -7.05 -6.37 -12.20
C GLU A 159 -7.07 -4.91 -12.67
N PRO A 160 -8.19 -4.33 -13.15
CA PRO A 160 -8.20 -2.90 -13.49
C PRO A 160 -7.91 -1.98 -12.30
N LEU A 161 -8.35 -2.35 -11.09
CA LEU A 161 -8.09 -1.58 -9.87
C LEU A 161 -6.63 -1.65 -9.45
N ILE A 162 -6.04 -2.84 -9.56
CA ILE A 162 -4.61 -3.07 -9.35
C ILE A 162 -3.80 -2.28 -10.38
N ASP A 163 -4.15 -2.34 -11.66
CA ASP A 163 -3.47 -1.59 -12.72
C ASP A 163 -3.56 -0.08 -12.47
N ARG A 164 -4.72 0.43 -12.05
CA ARG A 164 -4.90 1.84 -11.67
C ARG A 164 -4.04 2.22 -10.47
N PHE A 165 -3.98 1.36 -9.46
CA PHE A 165 -3.09 1.55 -8.32
C PHE A 165 -1.63 1.60 -8.79
N MET A 166 -1.17 0.62 -9.57
CA MET A 166 0.23 0.57 -10.03
C MET A 166 0.60 1.71 -10.98
N ALA A 167 -0.37 2.29 -11.69
CA ALA A 167 -0.15 3.47 -12.54
C ALA A 167 0.01 4.79 -11.75
N GLY A 168 -0.34 4.80 -10.46
CA GLY A 168 -0.14 5.95 -9.59
C GLY A 168 1.33 6.16 -9.21
N ASP A 169 1.69 7.39 -8.86
CA ASP A 169 3.02 7.72 -8.32
C ASP A 169 3.05 7.42 -6.82
N HIS A 170 3.47 6.21 -6.47
CA HIS A 170 3.51 5.75 -5.09
C HIS A 170 4.94 5.59 -4.59
N GLY A 171 5.27 6.29 -3.52
CA GLY A 171 6.51 6.12 -2.77
C GLY A 171 6.42 4.96 -1.78
N LEU A 172 6.37 5.31 -0.49
CA LEU A 172 6.11 4.36 0.58
C LEU A 172 4.63 4.41 0.96
N VAL A 173 4.07 3.26 1.27
CA VAL A 173 2.69 3.10 1.73
C VAL A 173 2.68 2.20 2.96
N GLN A 174 1.81 2.47 3.94
CA GLN A 174 1.65 1.54 5.06
C GLN A 174 1.00 0.23 4.60
N ALA A 175 1.42 -0.89 5.16
CA ALA A 175 0.88 -2.21 4.82
C ALA A 175 -0.64 -2.25 5.08
N ASP A 176 -1.08 -1.68 6.21
CA ASP A 176 -2.52 -1.57 6.52
C ASP A 176 -3.23 -0.58 5.60
N GLY A 177 -2.51 0.42 5.05
CA GLY A 177 -3.02 1.29 3.98
C GLY A 177 -3.34 0.54 2.69
N LEU A 178 -2.48 -0.40 2.25
CA LEU A 178 -2.79 -1.26 1.09
C LEU A 178 -3.99 -2.17 1.37
N ARG A 179 -4.05 -2.75 2.56
CA ARG A 179 -5.19 -3.59 2.95
C ARG A 179 -6.48 -2.78 3.01
N GLY A 180 -6.44 -1.59 3.60
CA GLY A 180 -7.52 -0.62 3.65
C GLY A 180 -8.01 -0.21 2.26
N GLN A 181 -7.09 -0.04 1.30
CA GLN A 181 -7.44 0.25 -0.09
C GLN A 181 -8.26 -0.90 -0.72
N THR A 182 -7.86 -2.16 -0.51
CA THR A 182 -8.60 -3.32 -1.02
C THR A 182 -9.93 -3.54 -0.31
N PHE A 183 -10.00 -3.27 0.99
CA PHE A 183 -11.25 -3.23 1.74
C PHE A 183 -12.21 -2.22 1.13
N PHE A 184 -11.72 -1.02 0.84
CA PHE A 184 -12.51 0.03 0.22
C PHE A 184 -13.04 -0.37 -1.17
N TRP A 185 -12.23 -1.03 -2.00
CA TRP A 185 -12.70 -1.61 -3.27
C TRP A 185 -13.84 -2.62 -3.07
N SER A 186 -13.71 -3.50 -2.07
CA SER A 186 -14.75 -4.47 -1.74
C SER A 186 -16.05 -3.78 -1.34
N VAL A 187 -16.00 -2.84 -0.38
CA VAL A 187 -17.18 -2.05 0.06
C VAL A 187 -17.88 -1.42 -1.13
N CYS A 188 -17.15 -0.63 -1.92
CA CYS A 188 -17.72 0.07 -3.08
C CYS A 188 -18.34 -0.89 -4.10
N SER A 189 -17.70 -2.03 -4.38
CA SER A 189 -18.24 -3.01 -5.33
C SER A 189 -19.57 -3.59 -4.85
N TRP A 190 -19.72 -3.84 -3.55
CA TRP A 190 -20.94 -4.38 -2.95
C TRP A 190 -22.05 -3.34 -2.82
N GLU A 191 -21.73 -2.09 -2.55
CA GLU A 191 -22.70 -0.98 -2.58
C GLU A 191 -23.27 -0.77 -3.98
N LEU A 192 -22.39 -0.70 -4.99
CA LEU A 192 -22.78 -0.59 -6.39
C LEU A 192 -23.59 -1.80 -6.86
N SER A 193 -23.21 -3.02 -6.46
CA SER A 193 -23.98 -4.23 -6.76
C SER A 193 -25.37 -4.22 -6.09
N TRP A 194 -25.48 -3.68 -4.87
CA TRP A 194 -26.76 -3.52 -4.19
C TRP A 194 -27.67 -2.53 -4.94
N LEU A 195 -27.12 -1.39 -5.38
CA LEU A 195 -27.85 -0.36 -6.13
C LEU A 195 -28.37 -0.90 -7.46
N ASP A 196 -27.54 -1.65 -8.21
CA ASP A 196 -27.95 -2.29 -9.46
C ASP A 196 -29.10 -3.29 -9.24
N ALA A 197 -28.98 -4.14 -8.22
CA ALA A 197 -30.01 -5.12 -7.87
C ALA A 197 -31.33 -4.45 -7.45
N HIS A 198 -31.24 -3.39 -6.65
CA HIS A 198 -32.40 -2.59 -6.24
C HIS A 198 -33.10 -1.95 -7.44
N ALA A 199 -32.35 -1.33 -8.35
CA ALA A 199 -32.88 -0.72 -9.57
C ALA A 199 -33.54 -1.74 -10.51
N ALA A 200 -32.99 -2.96 -10.58
CA ALA A 200 -33.52 -4.06 -11.37
C ALA A 200 -34.72 -4.78 -10.71
N GLY A 201 -34.98 -4.55 -9.42
CA GLY A 201 -35.94 -5.33 -8.64
C GLY A 201 -35.51 -6.78 -8.39
N ASP A 202 -34.21 -7.08 -8.47
CA ASP A 202 -33.64 -8.39 -8.18
C ASP A 202 -33.44 -8.55 -6.66
N ALA A 203 -34.49 -9.02 -6.00
CA ALA A 203 -34.50 -9.21 -4.54
C ALA A 203 -33.41 -10.19 -4.06
N GLU A 204 -33.09 -11.23 -4.85
CA GLU A 204 -32.09 -12.22 -4.43
C GLU A 204 -30.68 -11.62 -4.46
N ALA A 205 -30.35 -10.87 -5.51
CA ALA A 205 -29.07 -10.15 -5.58
C ALA A 205 -28.97 -9.06 -4.51
N GLN A 206 -30.07 -8.32 -4.27
CA GLN A 206 -30.12 -7.28 -3.25
C GLN A 206 -29.91 -7.87 -1.84
N ASP A 207 -30.53 -9.00 -1.52
CA ASP A 207 -30.36 -9.70 -0.24
C ASP A 207 -28.91 -10.17 -0.05
N ARG A 208 -28.28 -10.75 -1.08
CA ARG A 208 -26.86 -11.16 -1.01
C ARG A 208 -25.95 -9.98 -0.72
N ALA A 209 -26.14 -8.85 -1.43
CA ALA A 209 -25.34 -7.65 -1.19
C ALA A 209 -25.59 -7.07 0.21
N THR A 210 -26.84 -7.07 0.68
CA THR A 210 -27.19 -6.63 2.04
C THR A 210 -26.47 -7.45 3.12
N VAL A 211 -26.38 -8.77 2.96
CA VAL A 211 -25.66 -9.65 3.90
C VAL A 211 -24.17 -9.31 3.94
N GLN A 212 -23.56 -8.99 2.80
CA GLN A 212 -22.15 -8.63 2.77
C GLN A 212 -21.89 -7.24 3.36
N LEU A 213 -22.72 -6.24 3.01
CA LEU A 213 -22.62 -4.89 3.57
C LEU A 213 -22.74 -4.89 5.11
N ALA A 214 -23.55 -5.78 5.67
CA ALA A 214 -23.69 -5.93 7.11
C ALA A 214 -22.44 -6.49 7.84
N ARG A 215 -21.46 -7.04 7.11
CA ARG A 215 -20.22 -7.59 7.69
C ARG A 215 -19.10 -6.58 7.79
N PHE A 216 -19.04 -5.63 6.85
CA PHE A 216 -17.94 -4.67 6.78
C PHE A 216 -17.65 -3.88 8.07
N PRO A 217 -18.66 -3.43 8.85
CA PRO A 217 -18.40 -2.75 10.11
C PRO A 217 -17.61 -3.55 11.16
N ASP A 218 -17.53 -4.87 11.01
CA ASP A 218 -16.85 -5.78 11.93
C ASP A 218 -15.51 -6.31 11.37
N GLU A 219 -15.10 -5.84 10.19
CA GLU A 219 -13.84 -6.28 9.58
C GLU A 219 -12.63 -5.77 10.38
N PRO A 220 -11.66 -6.64 10.72
CA PRO A 220 -10.52 -6.25 11.56
C PRO A 220 -9.72 -5.06 11.03
N VAL A 221 -9.64 -4.92 9.70
CA VAL A 221 -8.90 -3.85 9.04
C VAL A 221 -9.38 -2.46 9.45
N LEU A 222 -10.64 -2.28 9.84
CA LEU A 222 -11.15 -0.99 10.32
C LEU A 222 -10.55 -0.56 11.65
N GLY A 223 -10.18 -1.50 12.53
CA GLY A 223 -9.58 -1.19 13.81
C GLY A 223 -8.20 -0.55 13.68
N ASP A 224 -7.50 -0.84 12.58
CA ASP A 224 -6.15 -0.38 12.31
C ASP A 224 -6.12 0.99 11.61
N ILE A 225 -7.20 1.35 10.89
CA ILE A 225 -7.26 2.58 10.07
C ILE A 225 -8.18 3.66 10.67
N ASP A 226 -9.13 3.33 11.56
CA ASP A 226 -10.26 4.23 11.89
C ASP A 226 -10.20 4.85 13.31
N GLY A 227 -10.44 6.16 13.36
CA GLY A 227 -10.79 6.93 14.55
C GLY A 227 -12.29 6.88 14.92
N ALA A 228 -12.94 5.74 14.64
CA ALA A 228 -14.37 5.42 14.79
C ALA A 228 -15.38 6.04 13.80
N GLY A 229 -14.95 6.85 12.83
CA GLY A 229 -15.85 7.51 11.87
C GLY A 229 -16.30 6.60 10.73
N VAL A 230 -15.38 5.79 10.19
CA VAL A 230 -15.65 4.90 9.06
C VAL A 230 -16.58 3.77 9.46
N THR A 231 -16.33 3.17 10.63
CA THR A 231 -17.15 2.06 11.15
C THR A 231 -18.61 2.47 11.33
N GLU A 232 -18.86 3.66 11.87
CA GLU A 232 -20.23 4.17 12.03
C GLU A 232 -20.88 4.47 10.67
N SER A 233 -20.14 5.02 9.70
CA SER A 233 -20.64 5.19 8.33
C SER A 233 -21.10 3.86 7.73
N LEU A 234 -20.27 2.82 7.82
CA LEU A 234 -20.58 1.50 7.28
C LEU A 234 -21.80 0.86 7.96
N ARG A 235 -22.01 1.08 9.27
CA ARG A 235 -23.23 0.64 9.96
C ARG A 235 -24.48 1.32 9.41
N GLN A 236 -24.38 2.61 9.08
CA GLN A 236 -25.50 3.36 8.48
C GLN A 236 -25.81 2.86 7.07
N ILE A 237 -24.79 2.56 6.26
CA ILE A 237 -24.95 1.92 4.95
C ILE A 237 -25.62 0.55 5.07
N ALA A 238 -25.12 -0.31 5.97
CA ALA A 238 -25.71 -1.63 6.20
C ALA A 238 -27.19 -1.54 6.64
N ALA A 239 -27.52 -0.59 7.52
CA ALA A 239 -28.90 -0.35 7.94
C ALA A 239 -29.79 0.15 6.80
N ALA A 240 -29.27 1.03 5.93
CA ALA A 240 -29.98 1.51 4.75
C ALA A 240 -30.27 0.37 3.76
N ALA A 241 -29.28 -0.51 3.54
CA ALA A 241 -29.41 -1.69 2.70
C ALA A 241 -30.52 -2.63 3.20
N GLN A 242 -30.54 -2.91 4.51
CA GLN A 242 -31.59 -3.73 5.15
C GLN A 242 -32.98 -3.09 5.07
N ALA A 243 -33.06 -1.76 5.11
CA ALA A 243 -34.31 -1.02 4.99
C ALA A 243 -34.79 -0.87 3.54
N GLY A 244 -33.99 -1.26 2.55
CA GLY A 244 -34.30 -1.01 1.13
C GLY A 244 -34.23 0.47 0.75
N ASP A 245 -33.49 1.31 1.49
CA ASP A 245 -33.35 2.74 1.20
C ASP A 245 -32.07 2.98 0.38
N PRO A 246 -32.16 3.27 -0.92
CA PRO A 246 -30.98 3.45 -1.76
C PRO A 246 -30.23 4.75 -1.49
N ARG A 247 -30.86 5.75 -0.84
CA ARG A 247 -30.32 7.12 -0.82
C ARG A 247 -29.00 7.26 -0.06
N PRO A 248 -28.80 6.65 1.12
CA PRO A 248 -27.52 6.72 1.82
C PRO A 248 -26.41 6.02 1.03
N ILE A 249 -26.72 4.86 0.44
CA ILE A 249 -25.78 4.07 -0.36
C ILE A 249 -25.36 4.84 -1.61
N GLN A 250 -26.31 5.40 -2.36
CA GLN A 250 -26.01 6.22 -3.53
C GLN A 250 -25.11 7.41 -3.17
N ARG A 251 -25.39 8.09 -2.05
CA ARG A 251 -24.57 9.21 -1.61
C ARG A 251 -23.15 8.79 -1.30
N ASP A 252 -22.95 7.66 -0.61
CA ASP A 252 -21.62 7.16 -0.30
C ASP A 252 -20.88 6.81 -1.59
N THR A 253 -21.52 6.08 -2.50
CA THR A 253 -20.92 5.73 -3.79
C THR A 253 -20.56 6.95 -4.63
N ASP A 254 -21.40 8.00 -4.65
CA ASP A 254 -21.14 9.22 -5.42
C ASP A 254 -19.92 10.00 -4.90
N VAL A 255 -19.62 9.89 -3.60
CA VAL A 255 -18.54 10.65 -2.95
C VAL A 255 -17.25 9.85 -2.89
N ASN A 256 -17.35 8.56 -2.57
CA ASN A 256 -16.19 7.75 -2.22
C ASN A 256 -15.82 6.75 -3.32
N CYS A 257 -16.77 6.27 -4.13
CA CYS A 257 -16.54 5.15 -5.04
C CYS A 257 -16.26 5.60 -6.49
N ASP A 258 -15.03 5.39 -6.94
CA ASP A 258 -14.63 5.50 -8.35
C ASP A 258 -14.20 4.12 -8.87
N LEU A 259 -15.21 3.26 -9.13
CA LEU A 259 -15.02 1.88 -9.62
C LEU A 259 -15.49 1.69 -11.08
N ASP A 260 -15.68 2.76 -11.84
CA ASP A 260 -16.15 2.69 -13.24
C ASP A 260 -15.21 1.86 -14.14
N ILE A 261 -13.96 1.69 -13.72
CA ILE A 261 -12.95 0.91 -14.44
C ILE A 261 -12.98 -0.60 -14.15
N ALA A 262 -13.74 -1.05 -13.16
CA ALA A 262 -13.71 -2.42 -12.64
C ALA A 262 -14.90 -3.30 -13.09
N ARG A 263 -15.82 -2.77 -13.90
CA ARG A 263 -16.97 -3.48 -14.50
C ARG A 263 -16.70 -3.80 -15.97
#